data_AF-A0A955M3Q7-F1
#
_entry.id   AF-A0A955M3Q7-F1
#
_cell.length_a   1.000
_cell.length_b   1.000
_cell.length_c   1.000
_cell.angle_alpha   90.00
_cell.angle_beta   90.00
_cell.angle_gamma   90.00
#
_symmetry.space_group_name_H-M   'P 1'
#
loop_
_entity.id
_entity.type
_entity.pdbx_description
1 polymer ?
#
loop_
_entity_poly.entity_id
_entity_poly.type
_entity_poly.pdbx_seq_one_letter_code
_entity_poly.pdbx_strand_id
1 'polypeptide(L)'
;MTMLNYNGYTKEDLAQFEQEIADYFATGALRAPVHLRKGREEQLIKIFSDNNIGDDDYIFGFWDAHELALLKGVPKEEVRQAIYDGRSISLCFPKYKFLC
;
A
#
# COMPACT_ATOMS: atom_id res chain seq x y z
N MET A 1 0.99 -17.68 -18.89
CA MET A 1 1.05 -16.26 -18.49
C MET A 1 1.69 -16.22 -17.12
N THR A 2 2.85 -15.58 -16.97
CA THR A 2 3.44 -15.28 -15.66
C THR A 2 2.55 -14.27 -14.94
N MET A 3 2.30 -14.48 -13.64
CA MET A 3 1.56 -13.51 -12.83
C MET A 3 2.35 -12.19 -12.76
N LEU A 4 1.67 -11.06 -12.89
CA LEU A 4 2.29 -9.76 -12.68
C LEU A 4 2.72 -9.63 -11.21
N ASN A 5 3.96 -9.20 -11.00
CA ASN A 5 4.57 -9.02 -9.69
C ASN A 5 5.45 -7.76 -9.70
N TYR A 6 5.44 -7.01 -8.61
CA TYR A 6 6.39 -5.91 -8.40
C TYR A 6 6.80 -5.82 -6.94
N ASN A 7 8.10 -5.70 -6.68
CA ASN A 7 8.67 -5.73 -5.32
C ASN A 7 8.16 -6.89 -4.45
N GLY A 8 7.91 -8.04 -5.08
CA GLY A 8 7.42 -9.24 -4.40
C GLY A 8 5.91 -9.30 -4.21
N TYR A 9 5.14 -8.29 -4.59
CA TYR A 9 3.67 -8.27 -4.49
C TYR A 9 2.97 -8.64 -5.79
N THR A 10 2.06 -9.60 -5.71
CA THR A 10 1.03 -9.88 -6.72
C THR A 10 -0.26 -9.10 -6.45
N LYS A 11 -1.22 -9.16 -7.37
CA LYS A 11 -2.58 -8.62 -7.16
C LYS A 11 -3.20 -9.21 -5.90
N GLU A 12 -3.08 -10.52 -5.73
CA GLU A 12 -3.68 -11.26 -4.63
C GLU A 12 -3.08 -10.83 -3.29
N ASP A 13 -1.77 -10.57 -3.24
CA ASP A 13 -1.10 -10.08 -2.03
C ASP A 13 -1.61 -8.69 -1.61
N LEU A 14 -1.77 -7.77 -2.58
CA LEU A 14 -2.29 -6.43 -2.32
C LEU A 14 -3.76 -6.48 -1.86
N ALA A 15 -4.59 -7.26 -2.54
CA ALA A 15 -5.99 -7.45 -2.16
C ALA A 15 -6.14 -8.11 -0.79
N GLN A 16 -5.26 -9.05 -0.46
CA GLN A 16 -5.23 -9.69 0.85
C GLN A 16 -4.82 -8.72 1.96
N PHE A 17 -3.87 -7.80 1.70
CA PHE A 17 -3.51 -6.76 2.66
C PHE A 17 -4.69 -5.86 2.97
N GLU A 18 -5.38 -5.35 1.94
CA GLU A 18 -6.58 -4.51 2.10
C GLU A 18 -7.68 -5.23 2.88
N GLN A 19 -7.91 -6.53 2.58
CA GLN A 19 -8.89 -7.35 3.31
C GLN A 19 -8.49 -7.52 4.79
N GLU A 20 -7.21 -7.74 5.08
CA GLU A 20 -6.69 -7.82 6.45
C GLU A 20 -6.98 -6.53 7.24
N ILE A 21 -6.77 -5.35 6.62
CA ILE A 21 -7.10 -4.06 7.23
C ILE A 21 -8.62 -3.89 7.41
N ALA A 22 -9.44 -4.32 6.45
CA ALA A 22 -10.90 -4.32 6.57
C ALA A 22 -11.37 -5.15 7.77
N ASP A 23 -10.79 -6.34 7.95
CA ASP A 23 -11.12 -7.26 9.03
C ASP A 23 -10.76 -6.63 10.39
N TYR A 24 -9.56 -6.04 10.53
CA TYR A 24 -9.20 -5.32 11.76
C TYR A 24 -10.10 -4.13 12.04
N PHE A 25 -10.48 -3.37 11.01
CA PHE A 25 -11.41 -2.25 11.17
C PHE A 25 -12.78 -2.73 11.66
N ALA A 26 -13.29 -3.84 11.13
CA ALA A 26 -14.57 -4.43 11.52
C ALA A 26 -14.60 -4.87 12.99
N THR A 27 -13.47 -5.23 13.58
CA THR A 27 -13.36 -5.53 15.02
C THR A 27 -13.37 -4.29 15.92
N GLY A 28 -13.21 -3.08 15.36
CA GLY A 28 -13.02 -1.85 16.12
C GLY A 28 -11.62 -1.67 16.69
N ALA A 29 -10.65 -2.51 16.30
CA ALA A 29 -9.24 -2.38 16.68
C ALA A 29 -8.60 -1.12 16.09
N LEU A 30 -8.97 -0.76 14.85
CA LEU A 30 -8.53 0.47 14.20
C LEU A 30 -9.49 1.62 14.55
N ARG A 31 -8.98 2.64 15.23
CA ARG A 31 -9.81 3.78 15.72
C ARG A 31 -9.86 4.94 14.75
N ALA A 32 -8.89 5.05 13.85
CA ALA A 32 -8.84 6.10 12.84
C ALA A 32 -9.52 5.64 11.52
N PRO A 33 -9.91 6.57 10.65
CA PRO A 33 -10.45 6.24 9.33
C PRO A 33 -9.44 5.41 8.52
N VAL A 34 -9.96 4.48 7.73
CA VAL A 34 -9.20 3.73 6.71
C VAL A 34 -9.89 3.94 5.37
N HIS A 35 -9.13 4.04 4.29
CA HIS A 35 -9.67 4.10 2.92
C HIS A 35 -9.14 2.94 2.11
N LEU A 36 -10.03 2.01 1.76
CA LEU A 36 -9.68 0.78 1.07
C LEU A 36 -10.07 0.85 -0.40
N ARG A 37 -9.27 0.23 -1.28
CA ARG A 37 -9.51 0.19 -2.72
C ARG A 37 -9.45 -1.25 -3.22
N LYS A 38 -10.31 -1.56 -4.18
CA LYS A 38 -10.34 -2.86 -4.83
C LYS A 38 -10.42 -2.69 -6.34
N GLY A 39 -9.71 -3.55 -7.07
CA GLY A 39 -9.82 -3.67 -8.52
C GLY A 39 -8.83 -2.81 -9.31
N ARG A 40 -7.85 -2.19 -8.65
CA ARG A 40 -6.78 -1.40 -9.30
C ARG A 40 -5.39 -2.02 -9.18
N GLU A 41 -5.26 -3.15 -8.49
CA GLU A 41 -3.99 -3.75 -8.07
C GLU A 41 -3.11 -4.11 -9.28
N GLU A 42 -3.69 -4.77 -10.29
CA GLU A 42 -2.99 -5.08 -11.55
C GLU A 42 -2.53 -3.84 -12.30
N GLN A 43 -3.37 -2.80 -12.33
CA GLN A 43 -3.04 -1.53 -12.99
C GLN A 43 -1.88 -0.83 -12.27
N LEU A 44 -1.90 -0.80 -10.94
CA LEU A 44 -0.81 -0.23 -10.15
C LEU A 44 0.50 -0.99 -10.36
N ILE A 45 0.47 -2.33 -10.29
CA ILE A 45 1.65 -3.16 -10.58
C ILE A 45 2.22 -2.85 -11.97
N LYS A 46 1.35 -2.71 -12.98
CA LYS A 46 1.76 -2.36 -14.35
C LYS A 46 2.38 -0.96 -14.41
N ILE A 47 1.82 0.04 -13.73
CA ILE A 47 2.38 1.41 -13.69
C ILE A 47 3.78 1.39 -13.07
N PHE A 48 3.97 0.71 -11.95
CA PHE A 48 5.27 0.61 -11.27
C PHE A 48 6.29 -0.11 -12.15
N SER A 49 5.90 -1.24 -12.76
CA SER A 49 6.76 -2.04 -13.64
C SER A 49 7.14 -1.29 -14.92
N ASP A 50 6.17 -0.73 -15.64
CA ASP A 50 6.40 -0.06 -16.92
C ASP A 50 7.27 1.20 -16.80
N ASN A 51 7.21 1.88 -15.65
CA ASN A 51 8.01 3.08 -15.38
C ASN A 51 9.26 2.79 -14.55
N ASN A 52 9.50 1.54 -14.17
CA ASN A 52 10.63 1.12 -13.33
C ASN A 52 10.79 1.99 -12.07
N ILE A 53 9.68 2.21 -11.34
CA ILE A 53 9.63 3.07 -10.14
C ILE A 53 10.47 2.43 -9.02
N GLY A 54 11.71 2.91 -8.84
CA GLY A 54 12.69 2.31 -7.96
C GLY A 54 12.88 3.08 -6.67
N ASP A 55 13.89 2.73 -5.88
CA ASP A 55 14.21 3.37 -4.59
C ASP A 55 14.45 4.87 -4.70
N ASP A 56 14.91 5.35 -5.86
CA ASP A 56 15.26 6.75 -6.06
C ASP A 56 14.09 7.70 -6.33
N ASP A 57 12.96 7.17 -6.78
CA ASP A 57 11.78 7.94 -7.14
C ASP A 57 10.99 8.39 -5.92
N TYR A 58 10.35 9.56 -6.05
CA TYR A 58 9.42 10.06 -5.04
C TYR A 58 7.99 9.66 -5.42
N ILE A 59 7.22 9.18 -4.44
CA ILE A 59 5.79 8.95 -4.59
C ILE A 59 5.04 9.93 -3.71
N PHE A 60 4.15 10.69 -4.33
CA PHE A 60 3.16 11.53 -3.67
C PHE A 60 1.80 10.84 -3.77
N GLY A 61 1.35 10.26 -2.66
CA GLY A 61 0.06 9.60 -2.53
C GLY A 61 -1.05 10.53 -2.08
N PHE A 62 -2.24 9.97 -1.93
CA PHE A 62 -3.40 10.59 -1.29
C PHE A 62 -3.86 9.69 -0.13
N TRP A 63 -5.05 9.93 0.42
CA TRP A 63 -5.59 9.19 1.56
C TRP A 63 -5.78 7.67 1.33
N ASP A 64 -5.65 7.19 0.10
CA ASP A 64 -5.81 5.80 -0.33
C ASP A 64 -4.50 5.22 -0.89
N ALA A 65 -3.47 5.09 -0.05
CA ALA A 65 -2.11 4.87 -0.53
C ALA A 65 -1.41 3.62 0.03
N HIS A 66 -2.16 2.64 0.54
CA HIS A 66 -1.60 1.43 1.16
C HIS A 66 -0.84 0.60 0.13
N GLU A 67 -1.46 0.29 -1.02
CA GLU A 67 -0.82 -0.52 -2.07
C GLU A 67 0.37 0.21 -2.69
N LEU A 68 0.29 1.55 -2.82
CA LEU A 68 1.38 2.38 -3.32
C LEU A 68 2.62 2.27 -2.41
N ALA A 69 2.43 2.29 -1.08
CA ALA A 69 3.52 2.17 -0.12
C ALA A 69 4.17 0.78 -0.19
N LEU A 70 3.36 -0.28 -0.30
CA LEU A 70 3.85 -1.65 -0.46
C LEU A 70 4.64 -1.81 -1.77
N LEU A 71 4.09 -1.35 -2.88
CA LEU A 71 4.75 -1.40 -4.20
C LEU A 71 6.02 -0.55 -4.25
N LYS A 72 6.10 0.55 -3.49
CA LYS A 72 7.32 1.36 -3.33
C LYS A 72 8.42 0.64 -2.53
N GLY A 73 8.10 -0.45 -1.85
CA GLY A 73 9.05 -1.20 -1.03
C GLY A 73 9.06 -0.81 0.44
N VAL A 74 8.04 -0.09 0.94
CA VAL A 74 7.85 0.06 2.38
C VAL A 74 7.51 -1.32 2.98
N PRO A 75 8.19 -1.78 4.05
CA PRO A 75 7.89 -3.08 4.64
C PRO A 75 6.43 -3.19 5.09
N LYS A 76 5.80 -4.34 4.80
CA LYS A 76 4.39 -4.62 5.14
C LYS A 76 4.06 -4.28 6.60
N GLU A 77 4.95 -4.64 7.52
CA GLU A 77 4.80 -4.38 8.95
C GLU A 77 4.85 -2.89 9.30
N GLU A 78 5.69 -2.10 8.61
CA GLU A 78 5.73 -0.65 8.82
C GLU A 78 4.44 0.02 8.32
N VAL A 79 3.90 -0.44 7.18
CA VAL A 79 2.59 0.02 6.67
C VAL A 79 1.48 -0.34 7.65
N ARG A 80 1.44 -1.59 8.13
CA ARG A 80 0.45 -2.06 9.11
C ARG A 80 0.51 -1.26 10.41
N GLN A 81 1.72 -1.04 10.95
CA GLN A 81 1.89 -0.29 12.18
C GLN A 81 1.43 1.16 12.01
N ALA A 82 1.75 1.82 10.90
CA ALA A 82 1.28 3.17 10.63
C ALA A 82 -0.26 3.27 10.57
N ILE A 83 -0.92 2.27 9.98
CA ILE A 83 -2.39 2.16 9.98
C ILE A 83 -2.92 2.01 11.42
N TYR A 84 -2.30 1.14 12.22
CA TYR A 84 -2.67 0.92 13.62
C TYR A 84 -2.50 2.19 14.48
N ASP A 85 -1.45 2.96 14.22
CA ASP A 85 -1.18 4.26 14.86
C ASP A 85 -2.15 5.36 14.40
N GLY A 86 -3.09 5.05 13.51
CA GLY A 86 -4.11 5.97 13.02
C GLY A 86 -3.68 6.85 11.85
N ARG A 87 -2.60 6.50 11.15
CA ARG A 87 -2.06 7.26 10.01
C ARG A 87 -2.50 6.69 8.65
N SER A 88 -3.55 5.88 8.61
CA SER A 88 -4.01 5.16 7.42
C SER A 88 -4.31 6.06 6.21
N ILE A 89 -4.76 7.30 6.45
CA ILE A 89 -5.10 8.29 5.41
C ILE A 89 -4.03 9.39 5.25
N SER A 90 -2.87 9.23 5.88
CA SER A 90 -1.76 10.19 5.90
C SER A 90 -0.41 9.47 5.98
N LEU A 91 -0.27 8.40 5.19
CA LEU A 91 0.93 7.55 5.20
C LEU A 91 2.15 8.31 4.70
N CYS A 92 3.07 8.61 5.60
CA CYS A 92 4.36 9.22 5.29
C CYS A 92 5.50 8.31 5.72
N PHE A 93 6.35 7.94 4.77
CA PHE A 93 7.57 7.17 4.99
C PHE A 93 8.76 7.87 4.29
N PRO A 94 9.29 8.97 4.86
CA PRO A 94 10.36 9.75 4.23
C PRO A 94 11.63 8.93 3.91
N LYS A 95 11.95 7.92 4.73
CA LYS A 95 13.04 6.95 4.48
C LYS A 95 12.92 6.26 3.12
N TYR A 96 11.69 6.08 2.63
CA TYR A 96 11.35 5.42 1.38
C TYR A 96 10.89 6.43 0.31
N LYS A 97 11.09 7.74 0.50
CA LYS A 97 10.65 8.79 -0.43
C LYS A 97 9.15 8.73 -0.77
N PHE A 98 8.34 8.27 0.20
CA PHE A 98 6.90 8.16 0.09
C PHE A 98 6.21 9.16 1.00
N LEU A 99 5.39 10.04 0.42
CA LEU A 99 4.73 11.13 1.12
C LEU A 99 3.25 11.19 0.74
N CYS A 100 2.39 11.45 1.71
CA CYS A 100 0.95 11.64 1.57
C CYS A 100 0.51 12.86 2.40
#